data_AF-A0A836H4P7-F1
#
_entry.id   AF-A0A836H4P7-F1
#
_cell.length_a   1.000
_cell.length_b   1.000
_cell.length_c   1.000
_cell.angle_alpha   90.00
_cell.angle_beta   90.00
_cell.angle_gamma   90.00
#
_symmetry.space_group_name_H-M   'P 1'
#
loop_
_entity.id
_entity.type
_entity.pdbx_description
1 polymer ?
#
loop_
_entity_poly.entity_id
_entity_poly.type
_entity_poly.pdbx_seq_one_letter_code
_entity_poly.pdbx_strand_id
1 'polypeptide(L)'
;MLRVTSLARLVAIGVVLVLCSALSLAAENGKRLYPACSITEHATSAGSQASSTVYNFSARTHSLTLNCLAYDVVSVNSTQMDEDYCRVKHQADYAYSLSLQAAYTTENGTVVTRMFSIGDMTGGSLTELTARMPARSEFSLVFTNLATDPRCNLQVRALLSYETADKGSSECSAPTVVAVEPRTVYSKSADRSFLVLDYGAEQVPSSADIVSLVDFSLGTCERPDGDVLYMDYSTMIPPIGHLDGNRTHLSARATTFYEPNTFRVCYRANYSSVATQIAVITVYAGNPAYYDVVSGLSERGEVLTGVETTIKFYGNDLDTREDGDEAKFVDFSTECDTGFHSGGVPLANNLKPANSYGLNTTYSLWTWTITEGGSYKVCYKRKATNAWTEVPFIEDVSITDRPWESTTHAPIPLPTNPSTHAACPKATETAERPWSRFKSVEIVLNAKKLPGDFLETLSNLLCLRRSMFTLAHQRHNSEGMQVVFLTLSCEENNNATTRECSSIERLNYFVSLPPSQLEDHGIASVRGSTDILAVDDDESQKRGTSIFGLLVVFLSILAVGGIIVFLVSRYHERRHHFVQFGLDDDEIDDMYDFNAAATSAMRNQYDVVPQAEPICISNAIIEIED
;
A
#
# COMPACT_ATOMS: atom_id res chain seq x y z
N MET A 1 17.05 34.30 -40.27
CA MET A 1 17.60 32.96 -39.92
C MET A 1 17.85 32.74 -38.41
N LEU A 2 17.61 33.70 -37.50
CA LEU A 2 17.92 33.57 -36.06
C LEU A 2 16.75 33.17 -35.14
N ARG A 3 15.54 32.88 -35.66
CA ARG A 3 14.35 32.55 -34.82
C ARG A 3 14.04 31.06 -34.69
N VAL A 4 14.58 30.19 -35.55
CA VAL A 4 14.22 28.76 -35.59
C VAL A 4 15.00 27.93 -34.55
N THR A 5 16.22 28.34 -34.21
CA THR A 5 17.07 27.67 -33.20
C THR A 5 16.60 27.86 -31.77
N SER A 6 15.89 28.96 -31.47
CA SER A 6 15.33 29.23 -30.13
C SER A 6 14.09 28.36 -29.85
N LEU A 7 13.22 28.19 -30.85
CA LEU A 7 12.01 27.38 -30.72
C LEU A 7 12.35 25.90 -30.50
N ALA A 8 13.34 25.37 -31.23
CA ALA A 8 13.80 23.99 -31.07
C ALA A 8 14.40 23.72 -29.68
N ARG A 9 15.10 24.69 -29.09
CA ARG A 9 15.65 24.58 -27.72
C ARG A 9 14.57 24.65 -26.66
N LEU A 10 13.55 25.51 -26.83
CA LEU A 10 12.41 25.60 -25.92
C LEU A 10 11.55 24.32 -25.93
N VAL A 11 11.33 23.73 -27.11
CA VAL A 11 10.64 22.43 -27.22
C VAL A 11 11.47 21.32 -26.60
N ALA A 12 12.80 21.28 -26.82
CA ALA A 12 13.67 20.29 -26.19
C ALA A 12 13.69 20.42 -24.65
N ILE A 13 13.73 21.65 -24.11
CA ILE A 13 13.68 21.90 -22.66
C ILE A 13 12.31 21.51 -22.08
N GLY A 14 11.22 21.83 -22.77
CA GLY A 14 9.86 21.43 -22.38
C GLY A 14 9.67 19.90 -22.38
N VAL A 15 10.20 19.21 -23.40
CA VAL A 15 10.18 17.75 -23.46
C VAL A 15 11.04 17.13 -22.35
N VAL A 16 12.23 17.68 -22.07
CA VAL A 16 13.10 17.20 -20.96
C VAL A 16 12.47 17.44 -19.58
N LEU A 17 11.76 18.56 -19.37
CA LEU A 17 11.06 18.86 -18.11
C LEU A 17 9.85 17.95 -17.90
N VAL A 18 9.06 17.66 -18.95
CA VAL A 18 7.92 16.73 -18.88
C VAL A 18 8.39 15.28 -18.73
N LEU A 19 9.51 14.89 -19.35
CA LEU A 19 10.13 13.58 -19.12
C LEU A 19 10.73 13.46 -17.71
N CYS A 20 11.30 14.53 -17.13
CA CYS A 20 11.84 14.50 -15.77
C CYS A 20 10.75 14.35 -14.69
N SER A 21 9.59 15.00 -14.85
CA SER A 21 8.48 14.85 -13.90
C SER A 21 7.76 13.50 -14.03
N ALA A 22 7.67 12.93 -15.23
CA ALA A 22 7.17 11.57 -15.42
C ALA A 22 8.12 10.50 -14.83
N LEU A 23 9.43 10.75 -14.87
CA LEU A 23 10.45 9.87 -14.24
C LEU A 23 10.46 10.00 -12.71
N SER A 24 10.14 11.16 -12.13
CA SER A 24 10.07 11.33 -10.67
C SER A 24 8.82 10.68 -10.06
N LEU A 25 7.67 10.73 -10.74
CA LEU A 25 6.43 10.06 -10.31
C LEU A 25 6.56 8.52 -10.32
N ALA A 26 7.27 7.95 -11.30
CA ALA A 26 7.56 6.52 -11.33
C ALA A 26 8.50 6.09 -10.18
N ALA A 27 9.47 6.93 -9.83
CA ALA A 27 10.40 6.69 -8.72
C ALA A 27 9.73 6.83 -7.35
N GLU A 28 8.70 7.67 -7.19
CA GLU A 28 7.91 7.77 -5.94
C GLU A 28 6.92 6.61 -5.78
N ASN A 29 6.25 6.17 -6.85
CA ASN A 29 5.37 5.00 -6.78
C ASN A 29 6.15 3.71 -6.48
N GLY A 30 7.39 3.58 -6.98
CA GLY A 30 8.27 2.46 -6.64
C GLY A 30 8.66 2.40 -5.15
N LYS A 31 8.73 3.55 -4.47
CA LYS A 31 9.00 3.63 -3.03
C LYS A 31 7.81 3.18 -2.17
N ARG A 32 6.58 3.45 -2.61
CA ARG A 32 5.36 3.03 -1.90
C ARG A 32 5.09 1.54 -2.02
N LEU A 33 5.24 1.00 -3.23
CA LEU A 33 5.01 -0.42 -3.50
C LEU A 33 6.00 -1.34 -2.79
N TYR A 34 7.26 -0.93 -2.65
CA TYR A 34 8.32 -1.74 -2.04
C TYR A 34 9.36 -0.86 -1.33
N PRO A 35 9.03 -0.27 -0.17
CA PRO A 35 9.95 0.59 0.58
C PRO A 35 11.25 -0.14 1.00
N ALA A 36 11.21 -1.48 1.02
CA ALA A 36 12.35 -2.35 1.31
C ALA A 36 13.32 -2.57 0.12
N CYS A 37 12.93 -2.17 -1.10
CA CYS A 37 13.73 -2.23 -2.32
C CYS A 37 14.54 -0.93 -2.50
N SER A 38 15.70 -1.02 -3.15
CA SER A 38 16.55 0.17 -3.41
C SER A 38 15.79 1.24 -4.20
N ILE A 39 16.21 2.50 -4.04
CA ILE A 39 15.72 3.65 -4.80
C ILE A 39 16.19 3.69 -6.27
N THR A 40 17.14 2.83 -6.65
CA THR A 40 17.71 2.82 -8.00
C THR A 40 16.94 1.86 -8.90
N GLU A 41 16.24 2.41 -9.90
CA GLU A 41 15.61 1.63 -10.96
C GLU A 41 16.64 1.11 -11.97
N HIS A 42 16.54 -0.17 -12.29
CA HIS A 42 17.28 -0.83 -13.36
C HIS A 42 16.30 -1.25 -14.46
N ALA A 43 16.51 -0.77 -15.68
CA ALA A 43 15.64 -1.07 -16.81
C ALA A 43 16.43 -1.66 -17.97
N THR A 44 15.84 -2.65 -18.65
CA THR A 44 16.34 -3.21 -19.91
C THR A 44 15.19 -3.69 -20.77
N SER A 45 15.43 -3.87 -22.06
CA SER A 45 14.46 -4.44 -23.00
C SER A 45 15.03 -5.67 -23.70
N ALA A 46 14.18 -6.66 -23.96
CA ALA A 46 14.52 -7.83 -24.74
C ALA A 46 13.47 -8.08 -25.83
N GLY A 47 13.93 -8.22 -27.07
CA GLY A 47 13.11 -8.71 -28.18
C GLY A 47 12.70 -10.17 -27.97
N SER A 48 11.74 -10.63 -28.77
CA SER A 48 11.28 -12.02 -28.83
C SER A 48 12.40 -13.06 -28.76
N GLN A 49 12.26 -14.04 -27.86
CA GLN A 49 13.25 -15.11 -27.61
C GLN A 49 14.66 -14.63 -27.25
N ALA A 50 14.84 -13.35 -26.85
CA ALA A 50 16.12 -12.79 -26.46
C ALA A 50 16.22 -12.65 -24.93
N SER A 51 17.46 -12.64 -24.45
CA SER A 51 17.78 -12.37 -23.04
C SER A 51 18.58 -11.07 -22.93
N SER A 52 18.42 -10.38 -21.81
CA SER A 52 19.15 -9.16 -21.49
C SER A 52 19.43 -9.10 -20.00
N THR A 53 20.60 -8.58 -19.64
CA THR A 53 20.99 -8.45 -18.24
C THR A 53 20.42 -7.16 -17.68
N VAL A 54 19.56 -7.28 -16.67
CA VAL A 54 18.97 -6.16 -15.93
C VAL A 54 20.03 -5.52 -15.02
N TYR A 55 20.80 -6.36 -14.32
CA TYR A 55 21.79 -5.91 -13.36
C TYR A 55 22.95 -6.90 -13.24
N ASN A 56 24.18 -6.39 -13.12
CA ASN A 56 25.38 -7.19 -12.86
C ASN A 56 25.93 -6.87 -11.47
N PHE A 57 26.11 -7.89 -10.65
CA PHE A 57 26.66 -7.72 -9.31
C PHE A 57 28.19 -7.61 -9.40
N SER A 58 28.75 -6.51 -8.88
CA SER A 58 30.15 -6.14 -9.12
C SER A 58 31.19 -7.05 -8.45
N ALA A 59 30.82 -7.73 -7.37
CA ALA A 59 31.73 -8.58 -6.60
C ALA A 59 31.46 -10.07 -6.85
N ARG A 60 32.54 -10.83 -7.06
CA ARG A 60 32.48 -12.30 -7.06
C ARG A 60 32.41 -12.81 -5.63
N THR A 61 31.33 -13.49 -5.27
CA THR A 61 31.04 -13.91 -3.89
C THR A 61 30.51 -15.34 -3.85
N HIS A 62 30.50 -15.96 -2.68
CA HIS A 62 29.97 -17.32 -2.52
C HIS A 62 28.45 -17.36 -2.41
N SER A 63 27.85 -16.28 -1.93
CA SER A 63 26.42 -16.20 -1.73
C SER A 63 25.90 -14.81 -2.00
N LEU A 64 24.72 -14.77 -2.62
CA LEU A 64 23.92 -13.58 -2.83
C LEU A 64 22.55 -13.83 -2.17
N THR A 65 22.14 -12.92 -1.30
CA THR A 65 20.77 -12.86 -0.79
C THR A 65 20.05 -11.69 -1.45
N LEU A 66 18.94 -11.96 -2.13
CA LEU A 66 18.02 -10.94 -2.61
C LEU A 66 17.00 -10.67 -1.50
N ASN A 67 17.14 -9.52 -0.84
CA ASN A 67 16.29 -9.08 0.26
C ASN A 67 14.99 -8.41 -0.21
N CYS A 68 14.95 -7.98 -1.47
CA CYS A 68 13.79 -7.41 -2.11
C CYS A 68 14.00 -7.42 -3.63
N LEU A 69 12.96 -7.77 -4.38
CA LEU A 69 12.92 -7.64 -5.83
C LEU A 69 11.50 -7.25 -6.26
N ALA A 70 11.38 -6.03 -6.74
CA ALA A 70 10.17 -5.49 -7.32
C ALA A 70 10.42 -5.22 -8.79
N TYR A 71 9.53 -5.65 -9.67
CA TYR A 71 9.66 -5.32 -11.08
C TYR A 71 8.32 -5.18 -11.78
N ASP A 72 8.34 -4.47 -12.90
CA ASP A 72 7.22 -4.33 -13.81
C ASP A 72 7.68 -4.67 -15.24
N VAL A 73 6.84 -5.38 -15.98
CA VAL A 73 7.12 -5.80 -17.35
C VAL A 73 6.06 -5.20 -18.25
N VAL A 74 6.49 -4.39 -19.21
CA VAL A 74 5.62 -3.68 -20.14
C VAL A 74 5.99 -4.00 -21.58
N SER A 75 4.99 -4.04 -22.45
CA SER A 75 5.22 -4.12 -23.90
C SER A 75 5.70 -2.78 -24.43
N VAL A 76 6.82 -2.78 -25.17
CA VAL A 76 7.35 -1.57 -25.81
C VAL A 76 6.61 -1.36 -27.13
N ASN A 77 5.54 -0.58 -27.08
CA ASN A 77 4.74 -0.28 -28.27
C ASN A 77 5.58 0.44 -29.33
N SER A 78 5.74 -0.18 -30.50
CA SER A 78 6.33 0.44 -31.68
C SER A 78 5.30 1.38 -32.34
N THR A 79 5.00 2.51 -31.71
CA THR A 79 4.39 3.75 -32.24
C THR A 79 3.20 3.69 -33.23
N GLN A 80 2.62 2.54 -33.59
CA GLN A 80 1.73 2.44 -34.76
C GLN A 80 0.57 1.44 -34.73
N MET A 81 0.30 0.64 -33.69
CA MET A 81 -0.93 -0.17 -33.64
C MET A 81 -1.48 -0.37 -32.21
N ASP A 82 -2.81 -0.41 -32.07
CA ASP A 82 -3.56 -0.74 -30.84
C ASP A 82 -3.42 -2.21 -30.39
N GLU A 83 -2.61 -3.01 -31.11
CA GLU A 83 -2.46 -4.45 -30.87
C GLU A 83 -1.13 -4.75 -30.17
N ASP A 84 -1.21 -5.19 -28.91
CA ASP A 84 -0.05 -5.63 -28.13
C ASP A 84 0.36 -7.05 -28.53
N TYR A 85 1.38 -7.16 -29.39
CA TYR A 85 1.93 -8.43 -29.87
C TYR A 85 2.58 -9.30 -28.79
N CYS A 86 2.86 -8.75 -27.62
CA CYS A 86 3.40 -9.51 -26.50
C CYS A 86 2.31 -10.18 -25.66
N ARG A 87 1.05 -9.76 -25.79
CA ARG A 87 -0.04 -10.21 -24.93
C ARG A 87 -0.30 -11.70 -25.10
N VAL A 88 -0.23 -12.43 -24.00
CA VAL A 88 -0.62 -13.85 -23.97
C VAL A 88 -2.14 -13.94 -23.92
N LYS A 89 -2.72 -14.74 -24.82
CA LYS A 89 -4.17 -14.88 -24.90
C LYS A 89 -4.72 -15.42 -23.55
N HIS A 90 -5.73 -14.73 -23.03
CA HIS A 90 -6.41 -15.07 -21.77
C HIS A 90 -5.54 -14.99 -20.51
N GLN A 91 -4.37 -14.35 -20.56
CA GLN A 91 -3.53 -14.15 -19.37
C GLN A 91 -3.31 -12.66 -19.13
N ALA A 92 -3.15 -12.30 -17.86
CA ALA A 92 -2.81 -10.93 -17.47
C ALA A 92 -1.31 -10.65 -17.64
N ASP A 93 -0.46 -11.65 -17.44
CA ASP A 93 0.99 -11.51 -17.58
C ASP A 93 1.50 -11.78 -19.01
N TYR A 94 2.64 -11.15 -19.33
CA TYR A 94 3.43 -11.44 -20.53
C TYR A 94 4.21 -12.75 -20.38
N ALA A 95 4.61 -13.35 -21.50
CA ALA A 95 5.51 -14.50 -21.48
C ALA A 95 6.96 -14.05 -21.29
N TYR A 96 7.47 -14.13 -20.06
CA TYR A 96 8.86 -13.80 -19.73
C TYR A 96 9.42 -14.73 -18.64
N SER A 97 10.74 -14.75 -18.51
CA SER A 97 11.46 -15.34 -17.39
C SER A 97 12.38 -14.29 -16.77
N LEU A 98 12.42 -14.25 -15.44
CA LEU A 98 13.37 -13.47 -14.68
C LEU A 98 14.17 -14.43 -13.81
N SER A 99 15.48 -14.44 -14.01
CA SER A 99 16.37 -15.41 -13.37
C SER A 99 17.60 -14.74 -12.77
N LEU A 100 17.99 -15.20 -11.58
CA LEU A 100 19.31 -14.94 -11.03
C LEU A 100 20.30 -15.92 -11.66
N GLN A 101 21.22 -15.41 -12.46
CA GLN A 101 22.31 -16.17 -13.04
C GLN A 101 23.54 -16.11 -12.14
N ALA A 102 24.20 -17.24 -11.93
CA ALA A 102 25.46 -17.35 -11.21
C ALA A 102 26.48 -18.12 -12.06
N ALA A 103 27.64 -17.52 -12.32
CA ALA A 103 28.70 -18.13 -13.11
C ALA A 103 29.99 -18.28 -12.29
N TYR A 104 30.56 -19.48 -12.28
CA TYR A 104 31.85 -19.75 -11.63
C TYR A 104 32.73 -20.65 -12.49
N THR A 105 34.03 -20.62 -12.22
CA THR A 105 35.00 -21.49 -12.88
C THR A 105 35.36 -22.63 -11.94
N THR A 106 35.19 -23.87 -12.40
CA THR A 106 35.61 -25.07 -11.66
C THR A 106 37.14 -25.17 -11.61
N GLU A 107 37.67 -26.04 -10.74
CA GLU A 107 39.12 -26.29 -10.66
C GLU A 107 39.71 -26.74 -12.00
N ASN A 108 38.91 -27.39 -12.86
CA ASN A 108 39.29 -27.83 -14.20
C ASN A 108 39.25 -26.70 -15.26
N GLY A 109 39.02 -25.45 -14.87
CA GLY A 109 38.94 -24.31 -15.78
C GLY A 109 37.64 -24.22 -16.59
N THR A 110 36.65 -25.08 -16.30
CA THR A 110 35.36 -25.06 -16.99
C THR A 110 34.45 -24.02 -16.35
N VAL A 111 33.84 -23.16 -17.16
CA VAL A 111 32.83 -22.21 -16.67
C VAL A 111 31.50 -22.92 -16.53
N VAL A 112 30.94 -22.90 -15.33
CA VAL A 112 29.61 -23.44 -15.00
C VAL A 112 28.68 -22.26 -14.72
N THR A 113 27.55 -22.25 -15.41
CA THR A 113 26.49 -21.25 -15.25
C THR A 113 25.27 -21.92 -14.66
N ARG A 114 24.73 -21.36 -13.58
CA ARG A 114 23.45 -21.75 -12.97
C ARG A 114 22.45 -20.62 -13.13
N MET A 115 21.18 -20.96 -13.33
CA MET A 115 20.07 -20.02 -13.41
C MET A 115 19.02 -20.42 -12.40
N PHE A 116 18.63 -19.47 -11.56
CA PHE A 116 17.59 -19.64 -10.53
C PHE A 116 16.41 -18.76 -10.93
N SER A 117 15.24 -19.34 -11.18
CA SER A 117 14.06 -18.53 -11.43
C SER A 117 13.67 -17.78 -10.16
N ILE A 118 13.34 -16.50 -10.31
CA ILE A 118 12.95 -15.60 -9.22
C ILE A 118 11.67 -14.83 -9.54
N GLY A 119 10.92 -15.31 -10.54
CA GLY A 119 9.65 -14.70 -10.95
C GLY A 119 8.64 -14.60 -9.81
N ASP A 120 8.71 -15.49 -8.82
CA ASP A 120 7.76 -15.53 -7.71
C ASP A 120 8.00 -14.47 -6.63
N MET A 121 9.06 -13.65 -6.75
CA MET A 121 9.36 -12.61 -5.75
C MET A 121 8.47 -11.37 -5.84
N THR A 122 8.07 -10.96 -7.05
CA THR A 122 7.19 -9.80 -7.20
C THR A 122 5.73 -10.21 -7.13
N GLY A 123 4.90 -9.55 -6.32
CA GLY A 123 3.47 -9.90 -6.22
C GLY A 123 3.16 -11.26 -5.59
N GLY A 124 4.20 -12.02 -5.22
CA GLY A 124 4.09 -13.39 -4.72
C GLY A 124 4.45 -13.49 -3.24
N SER A 125 4.58 -14.74 -2.79
CA SER A 125 4.89 -15.06 -1.40
C SER A 125 6.38 -15.18 -1.10
N LEU A 126 7.26 -15.26 -2.10
CA LEU A 126 8.70 -15.35 -1.90
C LEU A 126 9.29 -13.97 -1.65
N THR A 127 9.59 -13.62 -0.40
CA THR A 127 10.03 -12.25 -0.07
C THR A 127 11.55 -12.11 0.02
N GLU A 128 12.25 -13.18 0.36
CA GLU A 128 13.71 -13.24 0.36
C GLU A 128 14.18 -14.55 -0.27
N LEU A 129 15.28 -14.48 -1.01
CA LEU A 129 15.95 -15.63 -1.58
C LEU A 129 17.45 -15.59 -1.29
N THR A 130 18.03 -16.70 -0.83
CA THR A 130 19.48 -16.87 -0.77
C THR A 130 19.98 -17.90 -1.78
N ALA A 131 20.83 -17.47 -2.72
CA ALA A 131 21.59 -18.36 -3.59
C ALA A 131 22.98 -18.61 -3.01
N ARG A 132 23.39 -19.89 -2.89
CA ARG A 132 24.71 -20.30 -2.42
C ARG A 132 25.42 -21.12 -3.49
N MET A 133 26.69 -20.78 -3.71
CA MET A 133 27.50 -21.36 -4.77
C MET A 133 28.74 -22.06 -4.19
N PRO A 134 29.16 -23.20 -4.77
CA PRO A 134 30.32 -23.96 -4.29
C PRO A 134 31.64 -23.19 -4.44
N ALA A 135 31.70 -22.24 -5.38
CA ALA A 135 32.83 -21.37 -5.62
C ALA A 135 32.37 -19.91 -5.75
N ARG A 136 33.33 -18.97 -5.62
CA ARG A 136 33.09 -17.54 -5.86
C ARG A 136 32.53 -17.35 -7.27
N SER A 137 31.31 -16.85 -7.32
CA SER A 137 30.52 -16.72 -8.54
C SER A 137 30.28 -15.25 -8.86
N GLU A 138 30.23 -14.96 -10.14
CA GLU A 138 29.70 -13.72 -10.69
C GLU A 138 28.19 -13.87 -10.82
N PHE A 139 27.44 -13.01 -10.13
CA PHE A 139 25.99 -13.02 -10.18
C PHE A 139 25.49 -11.96 -11.16
N SER A 140 24.36 -12.22 -11.81
CA SER A 140 23.64 -11.26 -12.65
C SER A 140 22.13 -11.54 -12.64
N LEU A 141 21.34 -10.48 -12.76
CA LEU A 141 19.89 -10.58 -12.96
C LEU A 141 19.61 -10.57 -14.46
N VAL A 142 19.03 -11.65 -14.98
CA VAL A 142 18.79 -11.86 -16.41
C VAL A 142 17.28 -11.91 -16.68
N PHE A 143 16.84 -11.05 -17.60
CA PHE A 143 15.48 -11.02 -18.12
C PHE A 143 15.45 -11.66 -19.50
N THR A 144 14.52 -12.58 -19.71
CA THR A 144 14.33 -13.29 -20.97
C THR A 144 12.90 -13.11 -21.45
N ASN A 145 12.74 -12.59 -22.66
CA ASN A 145 11.44 -12.53 -23.31
C ASN A 145 11.14 -13.88 -23.97
N LEU A 146 10.08 -14.55 -23.50
CA LEU A 146 9.67 -15.88 -23.97
C LEU A 146 8.60 -15.82 -25.07
N ALA A 147 8.18 -14.63 -25.50
CA ALA A 147 7.26 -14.48 -26.62
C ALA A 147 7.85 -15.07 -27.90
N THR A 148 7.01 -15.66 -28.73
CA THR A 148 7.40 -16.24 -30.03
C THR A 148 7.14 -15.32 -31.21
N ASP A 149 6.30 -14.29 -31.03
CA ASP A 149 6.07 -13.28 -32.07
C ASP A 149 7.32 -12.39 -32.19
N PRO A 150 7.98 -12.32 -33.35
CA PRO A 150 9.21 -11.54 -33.52
C PRO A 150 9.01 -10.02 -33.34
N ARG A 151 7.77 -9.53 -33.38
CA ARG A 151 7.42 -8.12 -33.15
C ARG A 151 7.29 -7.79 -31.66
N CYS A 152 7.16 -8.81 -30.80
CA CYS A 152 7.09 -8.58 -29.37
C CYS A 152 8.44 -8.09 -28.84
N ASN A 153 8.41 -6.94 -28.18
CA ASN A 153 9.52 -6.40 -27.40
C ASN A 153 9.02 -6.05 -26.00
N LEU A 154 9.63 -6.66 -25.00
CA LEU A 154 9.28 -6.42 -23.60
C LEU A 154 10.37 -5.60 -22.93
N GLN A 155 9.97 -4.66 -22.10
CA GLN A 155 10.83 -3.93 -21.19
C GLN A 155 10.52 -4.35 -19.77
N VAL A 156 11.57 -4.62 -19.00
CA VAL A 156 11.49 -4.80 -17.55
C VAL A 156 12.09 -3.59 -16.86
N ARG A 157 11.44 -3.15 -15.78
CA ARG A 157 11.93 -2.16 -14.83
C ARG A 157 11.96 -2.82 -13.46
N ALA A 158 13.11 -2.83 -12.80
CA ALA A 158 13.30 -3.53 -11.55
C ALA A 158 13.97 -2.65 -10.48
N LEU A 159 13.50 -2.78 -9.25
CA LEU A 159 14.11 -2.28 -8.03
C LEU A 159 14.55 -3.49 -7.21
N LEU A 160 15.76 -3.46 -6.67
CA LEU A 160 16.31 -4.61 -5.95
C LEU A 160 17.12 -4.17 -4.73
N SER A 161 17.11 -5.00 -3.69
CA SER A 161 17.98 -4.86 -2.51
C SER A 161 18.64 -6.21 -2.25
N TYR A 162 19.93 -6.20 -1.94
CA TYR A 162 20.70 -7.43 -1.83
C TYR A 162 21.84 -7.33 -0.83
N GLU A 163 22.24 -8.49 -0.34
CA GLU A 163 23.43 -8.70 0.47
C GLU A 163 24.32 -9.75 -0.18
N THR A 164 25.62 -9.61 0.03
CA THR A 164 26.60 -10.59 -0.45
C THR A 164 27.43 -11.10 0.71
N ALA A 165 27.74 -12.40 0.70
CA ALA A 165 28.57 -13.01 1.72
C ALA A 165 29.76 -13.74 1.08
N ASP A 166 30.94 -13.44 1.61
CA ASP A 166 32.22 -13.94 1.08
C ASP A 166 32.81 -15.09 1.91
N LYS A 167 32.17 -15.44 3.04
CA LYS A 167 32.46 -16.63 3.84
C LYS A 167 31.43 -17.71 3.52
N GLY A 168 31.84 -18.73 2.80
CA GLY A 168 31.09 -19.99 2.79
C GLY A 168 31.11 -20.58 4.19
N SER A 169 29.95 -20.80 4.82
CA SER A 169 29.89 -21.77 5.91
C SER A 169 30.26 -23.12 5.29
N SER A 170 31.39 -23.66 5.69
CA SER A 170 32.15 -24.67 4.96
C SER A 170 31.56 -26.07 4.95
N GLU A 171 30.27 -26.30 5.24
CA GLU A 171 29.76 -27.67 5.43
C GLU A 171 28.38 -28.00 4.84
N CYS A 172 27.65 -27.10 4.17
CA CYS A 172 26.43 -27.51 3.46
C CYS A 172 26.19 -26.66 2.20
N SER A 173 26.36 -27.25 1.02
CA SER A 173 25.70 -26.78 -0.21
C SER A 173 24.19 -26.90 0.00
N ALA A 174 23.59 -25.81 0.46
CA ALA A 174 22.14 -25.72 0.61
C ALA A 174 21.51 -25.43 -0.76
N PRO A 175 20.34 -26.01 -1.06
CA PRO A 175 19.64 -25.75 -2.30
C PRO A 175 19.09 -24.32 -2.32
N THR A 176 18.82 -23.82 -3.53
CA THR A 176 18.18 -22.52 -3.74
C THR A 176 16.68 -22.75 -4.00
N VAL A 177 15.81 -21.93 -3.42
CA VAL A 177 14.37 -21.94 -3.80
C VAL A 177 14.24 -21.36 -5.21
N VAL A 178 13.60 -22.07 -6.13
CA VAL A 178 13.45 -21.63 -7.53
C VAL A 178 12.01 -21.44 -7.96
N ALA A 179 11.05 -21.87 -7.13
CA ALA A 179 9.64 -21.55 -7.32
C ALA A 179 8.81 -21.78 -6.05
N VAL A 180 7.68 -21.09 -5.97
CA VAL A 180 6.61 -21.26 -4.99
C VAL A 180 5.30 -21.49 -5.75
N GLU A 181 4.60 -22.58 -5.46
CA GLU A 181 3.33 -22.91 -6.12
C GLU A 181 2.22 -23.11 -5.07
N PRO A 182 1.12 -22.35 -5.12
CA PRO A 182 0.90 -21.18 -6.00
C PRO A 182 1.88 -20.04 -5.68
N ARG A 183 2.15 -19.18 -6.67
CA ARG A 183 3.03 -17.99 -6.52
C ARG A 183 2.64 -17.11 -5.33
N THR A 184 1.34 -16.96 -5.09
CA THR A 184 0.77 -16.28 -3.93
C THR A 184 0.15 -17.32 -3.00
N VAL A 185 0.83 -17.58 -1.90
CA VAL A 185 0.43 -18.52 -0.84
C VAL A 185 -0.49 -17.79 0.14
N TYR A 186 -1.62 -18.42 0.45
CA TYR A 186 -2.58 -17.90 1.41
C TYR A 186 -3.05 -19.00 2.36
N SER A 187 -3.42 -18.58 3.57
CA SER A 187 -3.94 -19.46 4.60
C SER A 187 -5.29 -20.06 4.21
N LYS A 188 -5.65 -21.20 4.79
CA LYS A 188 -6.96 -21.87 4.60
C LYS A 188 -7.25 -22.29 3.15
N SER A 189 -6.22 -22.36 2.30
CA SER A 189 -6.29 -23.02 1.00
C SER A 189 -6.62 -24.50 1.18
N ALA A 190 -7.52 -25.03 0.35
CA ALA A 190 -7.79 -26.46 0.29
C ALA A 190 -6.59 -27.24 -0.29
N ASP A 191 -5.82 -26.59 -1.16
CA ASP A 191 -4.64 -27.17 -1.80
C ASP A 191 -3.37 -26.87 -1.01
N ARG A 192 -2.40 -27.80 -1.10
CA ARG A 192 -1.07 -27.64 -0.51
C ARG A 192 -0.25 -26.63 -1.31
N SER A 193 0.57 -25.87 -0.61
CA SER A 193 1.60 -25.02 -1.20
C SER A 193 2.91 -25.78 -1.31
N PHE A 194 3.64 -25.55 -2.40
CA PHE A 194 4.90 -26.20 -2.72
C PHE A 194 6.04 -25.18 -2.81
N LEU A 195 7.20 -25.53 -2.26
CA LEU A 195 8.49 -24.91 -2.55
C LEU A 195 9.30 -25.85 -3.43
N VAL A 196 9.81 -25.35 -4.55
CA VAL A 196 10.72 -26.10 -5.42
C VAL A 196 12.15 -25.66 -5.15
N LEU A 197 13.02 -26.63 -4.91
CA LEU A 197 14.40 -26.46 -4.49
C LEU A 197 15.35 -27.02 -5.56
N ASP A 198 16.32 -26.21 -6.01
CA ASP A 198 17.39 -26.62 -6.91
C ASP A 198 18.70 -26.91 -6.16
N TYR A 199 19.12 -28.18 -6.20
CA TYR A 199 20.36 -28.68 -5.57
C TYR A 199 21.58 -28.55 -6.48
N GLY A 200 21.37 -28.31 -7.78
CA GLY A 200 22.43 -28.24 -8.78
C GLY A 200 22.95 -29.60 -9.24
N ALA A 201 23.85 -29.58 -10.22
CA ALA A 201 24.30 -30.78 -10.92
C ALA A 201 25.14 -31.77 -10.09
N GLU A 202 25.63 -31.34 -8.93
CA GLU A 202 26.51 -32.14 -8.08
C GLU A 202 25.75 -32.85 -6.94
N GLN A 203 24.46 -32.55 -6.75
CA GLN A 203 23.68 -33.07 -5.63
C GLN A 203 22.33 -33.62 -6.09
N VAL A 204 22.03 -34.84 -5.64
CA VAL A 204 20.71 -35.45 -5.82
C VAL A 204 19.85 -35.12 -4.62
N PRO A 205 18.64 -34.56 -4.80
CA PRO A 205 17.76 -34.25 -3.69
C PRO A 205 17.44 -35.49 -2.84
N SER A 206 17.60 -35.40 -1.52
CA SER A 206 17.25 -36.49 -0.61
C SER A 206 15.89 -36.26 0.04
N SER A 207 15.12 -37.34 0.20
CA SER A 207 13.88 -37.30 0.99
C SER A 207 14.14 -37.17 2.49
N ALA A 208 15.37 -37.43 2.94
CA ALA A 208 15.80 -37.26 4.32
C ALA A 208 16.26 -35.82 4.63
N ASP A 209 16.37 -34.95 3.62
CA ASP A 209 16.65 -33.53 3.87
C ASP A 209 15.40 -32.85 4.43
N ILE A 210 15.60 -32.09 5.50
CA ILE A 210 14.53 -31.48 6.27
C ILE A 210 14.40 -30.02 5.86
N VAL A 211 13.17 -29.64 5.50
CA VAL A 211 12.80 -28.25 5.23
C VAL A 211 11.72 -27.88 6.23
N SER A 212 12.03 -26.88 7.04
CA SER A 212 11.14 -26.41 8.10
C SER A 212 10.91 -24.91 7.97
N LEU A 213 9.76 -24.47 8.44
CA LEU A 213 9.35 -23.09 8.49
C LEU A 213 9.35 -22.65 9.95
N VAL A 214 10.09 -21.59 10.22
CA VAL A 214 10.20 -20.97 11.55
C VAL A 214 9.60 -19.59 11.46
N ASP A 215 8.77 -19.22 12.42
CA ASP A 215 8.18 -17.89 12.49
C ASP A 215 9.27 -16.80 12.41
N PHE A 216 9.08 -15.85 11.50
CA PHE A 216 10.06 -14.81 11.23
C PHE A 216 10.22 -13.80 12.39
N SER A 217 9.24 -13.69 13.28
CA SER A 217 9.31 -12.82 14.46
C SER A 217 9.90 -13.51 15.70
N LEU A 218 9.81 -14.84 15.79
CA LEU A 218 10.10 -15.56 17.04
C LEU A 218 11.51 -16.15 17.12
N GLY A 219 12.08 -16.67 16.02
CA GLY A 219 13.35 -17.41 16.11
C GLY A 219 14.14 -17.48 14.82
N THR A 220 15.34 -18.06 14.89
CA THR A 220 16.22 -18.25 13.72
C THR A 220 16.26 -19.71 13.29
N CYS A 221 16.80 -20.01 12.11
CA CYS A 221 16.97 -21.40 11.69
C CYS A 221 17.89 -22.20 12.63
N GLU A 222 18.86 -21.56 13.27
CA GLU A 222 19.76 -22.22 14.24
C GLU A 222 19.11 -22.42 15.61
N ARG A 223 18.23 -21.51 16.01
CA ARG A 223 17.52 -21.51 17.29
C ARG A 223 16.06 -21.18 17.03
N PRO A 224 15.26 -22.16 16.59
CA PRO A 224 13.83 -21.94 16.44
C PRO A 224 13.24 -21.67 17.82
N ASP A 225 12.37 -20.66 17.88
CA ASP A 225 11.49 -20.41 19.02
C ASP A 225 10.04 -20.53 18.51
N GLY A 226 9.15 -21.02 19.36
CA GLY A 226 7.78 -21.36 18.99
C GLY A 226 7.63 -22.63 18.13
N ASP A 227 6.49 -22.74 17.45
CA ASP A 227 6.13 -23.90 16.64
C ASP A 227 6.90 -23.93 15.31
N VAL A 228 7.46 -25.09 14.99
CA VAL A 228 8.18 -25.33 13.74
C VAL A 228 7.31 -26.18 12.82
N LEU A 229 6.99 -25.66 11.64
CA LEU A 229 6.25 -26.40 10.62
C LEU A 229 7.23 -27.15 9.72
N TYR A 230 7.05 -28.45 9.55
CA TYR A 230 7.86 -29.24 8.62
C TYR A 230 7.15 -29.39 7.28
N MET A 231 7.89 -29.22 6.19
CA MET A 231 7.37 -29.43 4.85
C MET A 231 7.66 -30.86 4.37
N ASP A 232 6.64 -31.53 3.85
CA ASP A 232 6.78 -32.91 3.36
C ASP A 232 7.55 -32.96 2.04
N TYR A 233 8.39 -33.98 1.89
CA TYR A 233 9.02 -34.29 0.62
C TYR A 233 7.99 -34.76 -0.41
N SER A 234 8.02 -34.15 -1.60
CA SER A 234 7.26 -34.59 -2.77
C SER A 234 8.19 -34.96 -3.92
N THR A 235 8.02 -36.17 -4.46
CA THR A 235 8.67 -36.59 -5.72
C THR A 235 8.05 -35.96 -6.95
N MET A 236 6.80 -35.47 -6.83
CA MET A 236 6.10 -34.79 -7.90
C MET A 236 6.40 -33.30 -7.84
N ILE A 237 7.05 -32.79 -8.87
CA ILE A 237 7.26 -31.35 -9.06
C ILE A 237 5.99 -30.80 -9.72
N PRO A 238 5.35 -29.77 -9.12
CA PRO A 238 4.18 -29.15 -9.74
C PRO A 238 4.51 -28.59 -11.13
N PRO A 239 3.53 -28.56 -12.06
CA PRO A 239 3.73 -28.10 -13.43
C PRO A 239 3.87 -26.57 -13.48
N ILE A 240 5.03 -26.07 -13.07
CA ILE A 240 5.34 -24.64 -13.06
C ILE A 240 5.91 -24.24 -14.43
N GLY A 241 5.25 -23.28 -15.09
CA GLY A 241 5.55 -22.90 -16.47
C GLY A 241 6.90 -22.20 -16.69
N HIS A 242 7.53 -21.69 -15.63
CA HIS A 242 8.77 -20.89 -15.71
C HIS A 242 10.02 -21.64 -15.21
N LEU A 243 9.91 -22.91 -14.82
CA LEU A 243 11.06 -23.69 -14.35
C LEU A 243 11.84 -24.29 -15.53
N ASP A 244 12.99 -23.68 -15.83
CA ASP A 244 13.97 -24.20 -16.78
C ASP A 244 15.01 -25.11 -16.09
N GLY A 245 15.54 -26.09 -16.83
CA GLY A 245 16.67 -26.90 -16.39
C GLY A 245 16.39 -28.39 -16.18
N ASN A 246 17.37 -29.10 -15.64
CA ASN A 246 17.28 -30.54 -15.42
C ASN A 246 16.45 -30.84 -14.17
N ARG A 247 15.24 -31.36 -14.36
CA ARG A 247 14.31 -31.71 -13.28
C ARG A 247 14.86 -32.73 -12.29
N THR A 248 15.92 -33.48 -12.63
CA THR A 248 16.54 -34.42 -11.68
C THR A 248 17.30 -33.73 -10.55
N HIS A 249 17.62 -32.44 -10.67
CA HIS A 249 18.26 -31.66 -9.59
C HIS A 249 17.25 -30.93 -8.70
N LEU A 250 15.97 -31.03 -9.04
CA LEU A 250 14.90 -30.34 -8.35
C LEU A 250 14.20 -31.28 -7.36
N SER A 251 13.73 -30.73 -6.24
CA SER A 251 12.74 -31.40 -5.40
C SER A 251 11.65 -30.44 -4.96
N ALA A 252 10.49 -30.97 -4.63
CA ALA A 252 9.39 -30.21 -4.09
C ALA A 252 9.22 -30.49 -2.59
N ARG A 253 8.86 -29.46 -1.84
CA ARG A 253 8.48 -29.52 -0.42
C ARG A 253 7.10 -28.94 -0.27
N ALA A 254 6.19 -29.65 0.38
CA ALA A 254 4.79 -29.27 0.42
C ALA A 254 4.30 -29.05 1.85
N THR A 255 3.39 -28.10 2.06
CA THR A 255 2.70 -27.92 3.35
C THR A 255 1.34 -27.26 3.15
N THR A 256 0.51 -27.26 4.18
CA THR A 256 -0.76 -26.51 4.23
C THR A 256 -0.65 -25.47 5.32
N PHE A 257 -1.03 -24.24 5.00
CA PHE A 257 -1.01 -23.14 5.95
C PHE A 257 -2.43 -22.87 6.46
N TYR A 258 -2.55 -22.77 7.79
CA TYR A 258 -3.84 -22.52 8.44
C TYR A 258 -4.02 -21.06 8.87
N GLU A 259 -2.91 -20.34 9.04
CA GLU A 259 -2.88 -18.95 9.50
C GLU A 259 -1.92 -18.12 8.63
N PRO A 260 -2.20 -16.84 8.41
CA PRO A 260 -1.29 -15.92 7.73
C PRO A 260 -0.10 -15.60 8.64
N ASN A 261 1.11 -15.67 8.09
CA ASN A 261 2.35 -15.34 8.81
C ASN A 261 3.54 -15.24 7.82
N THR A 262 4.65 -14.67 8.26
CA THR A 262 5.93 -14.71 7.56
C THR A 262 6.84 -15.75 8.19
N PHE A 263 7.44 -16.61 7.37
CA PHE A 263 8.29 -17.71 7.81
C PHE A 263 9.68 -17.66 7.18
N ARG A 264 10.70 -17.94 7.99
CA ARG A 264 12.03 -18.34 7.52
C ARG A 264 11.96 -19.76 7.00
N VAL A 265 12.40 -19.97 5.76
CA VAL A 265 12.57 -21.30 5.18
C VAL A 265 13.94 -21.82 5.56
N CYS A 266 13.96 -22.80 6.47
CA CYS A 266 15.18 -23.39 7.00
C CYS A 266 15.43 -24.75 6.36
N TYR A 267 16.62 -24.93 5.79
CA TYR A 267 17.08 -26.17 5.23
C TYR A 267 18.12 -26.83 6.14
N ARG A 268 17.96 -28.13 6.35
CA ARG A 268 18.92 -28.99 7.04
C ARG A 268 19.15 -30.25 6.22
N ALA A 269 20.38 -30.41 5.72
CA ALA A 269 20.79 -31.61 5.02
C ALA A 269 20.68 -32.85 5.92
N ASN A 270 20.50 -34.01 5.31
CA ASN A 270 20.49 -35.28 6.02
C ASN A 270 21.76 -35.44 6.90
N TYR A 271 21.57 -35.82 8.17
CA TYR A 271 22.61 -35.94 9.20
C TYR A 271 23.35 -34.65 9.61
N SER A 272 23.00 -33.49 9.06
CA SER A 272 23.53 -32.20 9.54
C SER A 272 22.84 -31.78 10.84
N SER A 273 23.59 -31.25 11.80
CA SER A 273 23.03 -30.57 12.97
C SER A 273 22.73 -29.09 12.72
N VAL A 274 23.19 -28.54 11.58
CA VAL A 274 23.08 -27.12 11.25
C VAL A 274 21.94 -26.92 10.26
N ALA A 275 21.00 -26.04 10.61
CA ALA A 275 19.96 -25.57 9.71
C ALA A 275 20.29 -24.15 9.25
N THR A 276 20.08 -23.87 7.97
CA THR A 276 20.40 -22.59 7.33
C THR A 276 19.18 -22.00 6.65
N GLN A 277 19.04 -20.67 6.68
CA GLN A 277 17.99 -19.97 5.96
C GLN A 277 18.28 -20.01 4.46
N ILE A 278 17.32 -20.45 3.66
CA ILE A 278 17.42 -20.48 2.18
C ILE A 278 16.46 -19.50 1.51
N ALA A 279 15.40 -19.08 2.21
CA ALA A 279 14.42 -18.11 1.74
C ALA A 279 13.58 -17.57 2.91
N VAL A 280 12.77 -16.57 2.63
CA VAL A 280 11.66 -16.12 3.48
C VAL A 280 10.38 -16.16 2.65
N ILE A 281 9.30 -16.67 3.23
CA ILE A 281 7.99 -16.71 2.59
C ILE A 281 6.93 -16.00 3.44
N THR A 282 6.03 -15.27 2.79
CA THR A 282 4.87 -14.65 3.43
C THR A 282 3.60 -15.36 3.00
N VAL A 283 2.81 -15.81 3.98
CA VAL A 283 1.51 -16.44 3.80
C VAL A 283 0.45 -15.38 4.06
N TYR A 284 -0.35 -15.09 3.05
CA TYR A 284 -1.39 -14.07 3.11
C TYR A 284 -2.71 -14.60 3.69
N ALA A 285 -3.58 -13.70 4.13
CA ALA A 285 -4.88 -14.08 4.69
C ALA A 285 -5.85 -14.59 3.62
N GLY A 286 -5.72 -14.12 2.37
CA GLY A 286 -6.62 -14.44 1.28
C GLY A 286 -6.00 -14.27 -0.11
N ASN A 287 -6.84 -14.45 -1.13
CA ASN A 287 -6.52 -14.26 -2.54
C ASN A 287 -7.67 -13.47 -3.19
N PRO A 288 -7.44 -12.27 -3.78
CA PRO A 288 -6.17 -11.54 -3.85
C PRO A 288 -5.53 -11.29 -2.48
N ALA A 289 -4.20 -11.24 -2.45
CA ALA A 289 -3.42 -11.05 -1.23
C ALA A 289 -3.47 -9.61 -0.74
N TYR A 290 -3.37 -8.65 -1.66
CA TYR A 290 -3.39 -7.22 -1.39
C TYR A 290 -3.71 -6.43 -2.66
N TYR A 291 -3.92 -5.13 -2.51
CA TYR A 291 -4.05 -4.20 -3.63
C TYR A 291 -3.10 -3.01 -3.51
N ASP A 292 -2.83 -2.37 -4.64
CA ASP A 292 -2.11 -1.09 -4.71
C ASP A 292 -2.81 -0.12 -5.68
N VAL A 293 -2.65 1.18 -5.47
CA VAL A 293 -3.16 2.22 -6.37
C VAL A 293 -2.11 2.58 -7.41
N VAL A 294 -2.30 2.11 -8.65
CA VAL A 294 -1.30 2.23 -9.71
C VAL A 294 -1.47 3.48 -10.59
N SER A 295 -2.62 4.16 -10.51
CA SER A 295 -2.87 5.42 -11.22
C SER A 295 -3.96 6.24 -10.56
N GLY A 296 -3.97 7.56 -10.79
CA GLY A 296 -5.02 8.48 -10.30
C GLY A 296 -4.75 9.08 -8.93
N LEU A 297 -3.55 8.86 -8.39
CA LEU A 297 -3.07 9.51 -7.17
C LEU A 297 -2.64 10.96 -7.42
N SER A 298 -2.84 11.82 -6.42
CA SER A 298 -2.30 13.19 -6.39
C SER A 298 -0.77 13.19 -6.27
N GLU A 299 -0.11 14.36 -6.38
CA GLU A 299 1.34 14.50 -6.09
C GLU A 299 1.68 14.14 -4.64
N ARG A 300 0.70 14.20 -3.74
CA ARG A 300 0.84 13.77 -2.34
C ARG A 300 0.45 12.29 -2.15
N GLY A 301 0.03 11.66 -3.23
CA GLY A 301 -0.36 10.27 -3.25
C GLY A 301 -1.71 9.98 -2.62
N GLU A 302 -2.64 10.93 -2.70
CA GLU A 302 -4.03 10.79 -2.22
C GLU A 302 -4.95 10.39 -3.38
N VAL A 303 -6.06 9.71 -3.09
CA VAL A 303 -7.15 9.54 -4.06
C VAL A 303 -8.10 10.72 -3.94
N LEU A 304 -8.39 11.37 -5.06
CA LEU A 304 -9.28 12.53 -5.09
C LEU A 304 -10.66 12.16 -5.65
N THR A 305 -11.71 12.76 -5.07
CA THR A 305 -13.07 12.64 -5.60
C THR A 305 -13.14 13.22 -7.02
N GLY A 306 -13.83 12.50 -7.92
CA GLY A 306 -13.99 12.90 -9.32
C GLY A 306 -12.77 12.61 -10.20
N VAL A 307 -11.69 12.05 -9.66
CA VAL A 307 -10.52 11.62 -10.43
C VAL A 307 -10.61 10.13 -10.73
N GLU A 308 -10.37 9.77 -11.99
CA GLU A 308 -10.26 8.37 -12.41
C GLU A 308 -9.01 7.74 -11.79
N THR A 309 -9.23 6.70 -10.98
CA THR A 309 -8.21 6.00 -10.21
C THR A 309 -8.22 4.53 -10.57
N THR A 310 -7.05 3.89 -10.61
CA THR A 310 -6.93 2.45 -10.87
C THR A 310 -6.24 1.77 -9.71
N ILE A 311 -6.89 0.74 -9.18
CA ILE A 311 -6.31 -0.20 -8.23
C ILE A 311 -5.86 -1.47 -8.98
N LYS A 312 -4.72 -2.02 -8.59
CA LYS A 312 -4.22 -3.34 -9.00
C LYS A 312 -4.30 -4.31 -7.82
N PHE A 313 -5.06 -5.39 -8.01
CA PHE A 313 -5.11 -6.52 -7.09
C PHE A 313 -4.00 -7.52 -7.44
N TYR A 314 -3.27 -8.01 -6.44
CA TYR A 314 -2.22 -9.00 -6.60
C TYR A 314 -2.68 -10.34 -6.02
N GLY A 315 -2.57 -11.41 -6.80
CA GLY A 315 -3.05 -12.72 -6.40
C GLY A 315 -2.64 -13.82 -7.37
N ASN A 316 -3.39 -14.92 -7.36
CA ASN A 316 -3.21 -15.99 -8.34
C ASN A 316 -4.56 -16.53 -8.79
N ASP A 317 -4.63 -17.04 -10.02
CA ASP A 317 -5.84 -17.64 -10.57
C ASP A 317 -7.07 -16.72 -10.43
N LEU A 318 -6.87 -15.44 -10.75
CA LEU A 318 -7.95 -14.45 -10.83
C LEU A 318 -8.70 -14.62 -12.16
N ASP A 319 -9.99 -14.28 -12.19
CA ASP A 319 -10.87 -14.45 -13.34
C ASP A 319 -11.53 -13.13 -13.73
N THR A 320 -11.03 -12.47 -14.75
CA THR A 320 -11.55 -11.16 -15.22
C THR A 320 -12.48 -11.30 -16.43
N ARG A 321 -13.08 -12.48 -16.63
CA ARG A 321 -14.14 -12.67 -17.63
C ARG A 321 -15.40 -11.89 -17.25
N GLU A 322 -16.30 -11.73 -18.21
CA GLU A 322 -17.66 -11.29 -17.93
C GLU A 322 -18.30 -12.31 -16.95
N ASP A 323 -18.90 -11.81 -15.87
CA ASP A 323 -19.37 -12.61 -14.71
C ASP A 323 -18.26 -13.43 -14.04
N GLY A 324 -17.02 -12.93 -14.08
CA GLY A 324 -15.86 -13.44 -13.37
C GLY A 324 -15.83 -13.00 -11.91
N ASP A 325 -14.67 -12.53 -11.50
CA ASP A 325 -14.41 -11.87 -10.25
C ASP A 325 -15.01 -10.45 -10.25
N GLU A 326 -15.39 -9.99 -9.07
CA GLU A 326 -16.02 -8.70 -8.86
C GLU A 326 -15.29 -7.89 -7.79
N ALA A 327 -15.37 -6.56 -7.90
CA ALA A 327 -14.86 -5.64 -6.89
C ALA A 327 -15.90 -4.56 -6.56
N LYS A 328 -15.90 -4.11 -5.31
CA LYS A 328 -16.72 -2.97 -4.87
C LYS A 328 -16.05 -2.25 -3.71
N PHE A 329 -16.42 -0.98 -3.56
CA PHE A 329 -16.19 -0.25 -2.32
C PHE A 329 -17.34 -0.53 -1.38
N VAL A 330 -17.04 -0.65 -0.10
CA VAL A 330 -18.04 -0.69 0.97
C VAL A 330 -17.66 0.36 1.99
N ASP A 331 -18.64 1.03 2.59
CA ASP A 331 -18.34 1.95 3.70
C ASP A 331 -17.53 1.24 4.78
N PHE A 332 -16.50 1.92 5.29
CA PHE A 332 -15.51 1.31 6.18
C PHE A 332 -16.12 0.59 7.39
N SER A 333 -17.26 1.07 7.89
CA SER A 333 -18.00 0.49 9.02
C SER A 333 -18.79 -0.77 8.70
N THR A 334 -18.80 -1.23 7.45
CA THR A 334 -19.67 -2.32 7.00
C THR A 334 -18.84 -3.48 6.49
N GLU A 335 -19.32 -4.69 6.73
CA GLU A 335 -18.66 -5.90 6.25
C GLU A 335 -18.79 -6.06 4.74
N CYS A 336 -17.75 -6.62 4.11
CA CYS A 336 -17.73 -6.83 2.66
C CYS A 336 -18.87 -7.73 2.15
N ASP A 337 -19.29 -8.72 2.95
CA ASP A 337 -20.35 -9.67 2.58
C ASP A 337 -21.76 -9.04 2.58
N THR A 338 -22.03 -8.09 3.48
CA THR A 338 -23.36 -7.52 3.69
C THR A 338 -23.50 -6.09 3.18
N GLY A 339 -22.38 -5.37 3.04
CA GLY A 339 -22.35 -3.99 2.59
C GLY A 339 -22.74 -3.82 1.13
N PHE A 340 -23.49 -2.75 0.85
CA PHE A 340 -23.76 -2.31 -0.51
C PHE A 340 -22.54 -1.58 -1.09
N HIS A 341 -22.51 -1.42 -2.42
CA HIS A 341 -21.45 -0.64 -3.04
C HIS A 341 -21.58 0.85 -2.65
N SER A 342 -20.48 1.47 -2.25
CA SER A 342 -20.44 2.84 -1.70
C SER A 342 -19.49 3.76 -2.49
N GLY A 343 -19.37 5.03 -2.09
CA GLY A 343 -18.51 6.03 -2.76
C GLY A 343 -19.06 6.54 -4.09
N GLY A 344 -20.34 6.26 -4.36
CA GLY A 344 -20.96 6.39 -5.68
C GLY A 344 -20.24 5.61 -6.79
N VAL A 345 -19.49 4.56 -6.42
CA VAL A 345 -18.84 3.65 -7.37
C VAL A 345 -19.73 2.40 -7.50
N PRO A 346 -20.19 2.07 -8.72
CA PRO A 346 -20.99 0.87 -8.92
C PRO A 346 -20.16 -0.40 -8.71
N LEU A 347 -20.84 -1.51 -8.45
CA LEU A 347 -20.24 -2.85 -8.48
C LEU A 347 -19.50 -3.07 -9.81
N ALA A 348 -18.24 -3.47 -9.72
CA ALA A 348 -17.44 -3.82 -10.88
C ALA A 348 -17.48 -5.33 -11.14
N ASN A 349 -17.95 -5.71 -12.32
CA ASN A 349 -17.98 -7.09 -12.82
C ASN A 349 -17.20 -7.25 -14.14
N ASN A 350 -16.42 -6.24 -14.51
CA ASN A 350 -15.60 -6.20 -15.72
C ASN A 350 -14.20 -5.68 -15.38
N LEU A 351 -13.50 -6.45 -14.56
CA LEU A 351 -12.12 -6.18 -14.20
C LEU A 351 -11.19 -6.31 -15.42
N LYS A 352 -10.03 -5.66 -15.37
CA LYS A 352 -9.02 -5.72 -16.44
C LYS A 352 -7.80 -6.55 -16.00
N PRO A 353 -6.95 -7.03 -16.93
CA PRO A 353 -7.18 -7.10 -18.37
C PRO A 353 -8.40 -7.96 -18.68
N ALA A 354 -9.26 -7.54 -19.60
CA ALA A 354 -10.52 -8.26 -19.84
C ALA A 354 -10.26 -9.68 -20.36
N ASN A 355 -11.09 -10.64 -19.91
CA ASN A 355 -11.05 -12.04 -20.35
C ASN A 355 -9.72 -12.75 -20.05
N SER A 356 -9.12 -12.45 -18.89
CA SER A 356 -7.97 -13.17 -18.34
C SER A 356 -8.42 -14.16 -17.28
N TYR A 357 -7.88 -15.38 -17.28
CA TYR A 357 -8.22 -16.42 -16.32
C TYR A 357 -7.14 -17.51 -16.24
N GLY A 358 -7.16 -18.28 -15.15
CA GLY A 358 -6.27 -19.42 -14.94
C GLY A 358 -5.01 -19.06 -14.15
N LEU A 359 -4.17 -20.08 -13.91
CA LEU A 359 -3.01 -20.04 -13.00
C LEU A 359 -1.94 -18.98 -13.29
N ASN A 360 -1.95 -18.31 -14.44
CA ASN A 360 -1.01 -17.22 -14.75
C ASN A 360 -1.69 -15.83 -14.76
N THR A 361 -2.94 -15.75 -14.30
CA THR A 361 -3.63 -14.47 -14.08
C THR A 361 -3.34 -14.01 -12.65
N THR A 362 -2.18 -13.36 -12.49
CA THR A 362 -1.60 -12.97 -11.20
C THR A 362 -2.07 -11.60 -10.71
N TYR A 363 -2.78 -10.86 -11.54
CA TYR A 363 -3.33 -9.58 -11.16
C TYR A 363 -4.64 -9.29 -11.88
N SER A 364 -5.42 -8.40 -11.27
CA SER A 364 -6.55 -7.74 -11.91
C SER A 364 -6.52 -6.25 -11.62
N LEU A 365 -7.10 -5.45 -12.50
CA LEU A 365 -7.14 -4.00 -12.44
C LEU A 365 -8.60 -3.56 -12.36
N TRP A 366 -8.84 -2.60 -11.48
CA TRP A 366 -10.14 -1.98 -11.33
C TRP A 366 -9.99 -0.46 -11.39
N THR A 367 -10.53 0.11 -12.46
CA THR A 367 -10.59 1.56 -12.67
C THR A 367 -11.95 2.08 -12.29
N TRP A 368 -12.00 3.18 -11.55
CA TRP A 368 -13.20 3.78 -11.00
C TRP A 368 -13.04 5.28 -10.80
N THR A 369 -14.15 5.97 -10.61
CA THR A 369 -14.16 7.38 -10.20
C THR A 369 -15.06 7.48 -8.98
N ILE A 370 -14.48 7.80 -7.83
CA ILE A 370 -15.26 8.00 -6.61
C ILE A 370 -15.97 9.35 -6.70
N THR A 371 -17.27 9.38 -6.41
CA THR A 371 -18.09 10.59 -6.53
C THR A 371 -18.56 11.12 -5.18
N GLU A 372 -18.46 10.30 -4.15
CA GLU A 372 -18.80 10.63 -2.77
C GLU A 372 -17.54 10.50 -1.91
N GLY A 373 -17.28 11.50 -1.07
CA GLY A 373 -16.18 11.46 -0.12
C GLY A 373 -16.49 10.57 1.08
N GLY A 374 -15.49 9.87 1.59
CA GLY A 374 -15.63 8.99 2.75
C GLY A 374 -14.47 8.00 2.89
N SER A 375 -14.56 7.13 3.88
CA SER A 375 -13.64 6.02 4.11
C SER A 375 -14.28 4.73 3.65
N TYR A 376 -13.58 3.98 2.79
CA TYR A 376 -14.12 2.80 2.14
C TYR A 376 -13.15 1.63 2.24
N LYS A 377 -13.69 0.43 2.46
CA LYS A 377 -12.99 -0.83 2.30
C LYS A 377 -13.03 -1.26 0.85
N VAL A 378 -11.94 -1.90 0.39
CA VAL A 378 -11.89 -2.55 -0.92
C VAL A 378 -12.28 -4.01 -0.75
N CYS A 379 -13.40 -4.39 -1.34
CA CYS A 379 -13.91 -5.75 -1.29
C CYS A 379 -13.77 -6.43 -2.65
N TYR A 380 -13.38 -7.70 -2.64
CA TYR A 380 -13.22 -8.52 -3.82
C TYR A 380 -13.99 -9.83 -3.66
N LYS A 381 -14.67 -10.29 -4.71
CA LYS A 381 -15.36 -11.57 -4.76
C LYS A 381 -14.78 -12.41 -5.88
N ARG A 382 -14.14 -13.52 -5.52
CA ARG A 382 -13.68 -14.50 -6.50
C ARG A 382 -14.85 -15.34 -6.99
N LYS A 383 -14.92 -15.62 -8.29
CA LYS A 383 -15.91 -16.52 -8.88
C LYS A 383 -15.84 -17.93 -8.27
N ALA A 384 -14.63 -18.41 -8.02
CA ALA A 384 -14.39 -19.77 -7.51
C ALA A 384 -14.95 -20.00 -6.10
N THR A 385 -14.84 -18.99 -5.21
CA THR A 385 -15.32 -19.09 -3.82
C THR A 385 -16.70 -18.50 -3.64
N ASN A 386 -17.08 -17.53 -4.48
CA ASN A 386 -18.34 -16.79 -4.44
C ASN A 386 -18.63 -16.17 -3.05
N ALA A 387 -17.57 -15.68 -2.39
CA ALA A 387 -17.62 -14.99 -1.10
C ALA A 387 -16.91 -13.63 -1.22
N TRP A 388 -17.44 -12.60 -0.56
CA TRP A 388 -16.76 -11.31 -0.53
C TRP A 388 -15.71 -11.32 0.56
N THR A 389 -14.52 -10.82 0.21
CA THR A 389 -13.43 -10.67 1.16
C THR A 389 -12.88 -9.26 1.08
N GLU A 390 -12.57 -8.68 2.23
CA GLU A 390 -11.75 -7.47 2.29
C GLU A 390 -10.35 -7.79 1.74
N VAL A 391 -9.86 -6.94 0.85
CA VAL A 391 -8.48 -7.03 0.36
C VAL A 391 -7.70 -5.91 1.03
N PRO A 392 -6.64 -6.22 1.78
CA PRO A 392 -5.85 -5.20 2.46
C PRO A 392 -5.04 -4.37 1.46
N PHE A 393 -4.73 -3.13 1.83
CA PHE A 393 -3.78 -2.31 1.08
C PHE A 393 -2.36 -2.86 1.26
N ILE A 394 -1.48 -2.70 0.28
CA ILE A 394 -0.14 -3.29 0.29
C ILE A 394 0.68 -2.94 1.55
N GLU A 395 0.52 -1.72 2.08
CA GLU A 395 1.23 -1.26 3.27
C GLU A 395 0.76 -1.96 4.56
N ASP A 396 -0.50 -2.42 4.60
CA ASP A 396 -1.05 -3.18 5.73
C ASP A 396 -0.51 -4.62 5.80
N VAL A 397 0.04 -5.13 4.69
CA VAL A 397 0.52 -6.52 4.58
C VAL A 397 2.01 -6.63 4.94
N SER A 398 2.46 -5.77 5.85
CA SER A 398 3.87 -5.69 6.27
C SER A 398 4.50 -7.08 6.48
N ILE A 399 5.64 -7.30 5.81
CA ILE A 399 6.59 -8.35 6.20
C ILE A 399 7.11 -7.89 7.55
N THR A 400 6.69 -8.54 8.63
CA THR A 400 7.16 -8.27 9.97
C THR A 400 8.69 -8.24 9.98
N ASP A 401 9.25 -7.06 10.27
CA ASP A 401 10.57 -6.81 10.84
C ASP A 401 11.79 -7.51 10.21
N ARG A 402 12.36 -6.91 9.15
CA ARG A 402 13.83 -6.94 8.98
C ARG A 402 14.47 -6.66 10.35
N PRO A 403 15.63 -7.26 10.68
CA PRO A 403 16.31 -6.94 11.92
C PRO A 403 16.46 -5.44 11.95
N TRP A 404 15.67 -4.83 12.83
CA TRP A 404 15.66 -3.42 13.10
C TRP A 404 17.13 -3.07 13.26
N GLU A 405 17.68 -2.22 12.37
CA GLU A 405 18.72 -1.32 12.84
C GLU A 405 18.16 -0.81 14.16
N SER A 406 18.84 -1.11 15.26
CA SER A 406 18.38 -0.78 16.59
C SER A 406 18.14 0.73 16.64
N THR A 407 16.97 1.20 16.21
CA THR A 407 16.42 2.43 16.70
C THR A 407 16.00 2.00 18.07
N THR A 408 16.92 2.16 19.03
CA THR A 408 16.54 2.70 20.33
C THR A 408 15.31 3.55 20.09
N HIS A 409 14.13 3.03 20.46
CA HIS A 409 12.88 3.77 20.30
C HIS A 409 13.15 5.16 20.82
N ALA A 410 13.04 6.16 19.95
CA ALA A 410 13.21 7.53 20.37
C ALA A 410 12.25 7.73 21.56
N PRO A 411 12.74 8.17 22.73
CA PRO A 411 11.91 8.29 23.91
C PRO A 411 10.69 9.12 23.55
N ILE A 412 9.51 8.59 23.88
CA ILE A 412 8.24 9.23 23.54
C ILE A 412 8.30 10.68 24.04
N PRO A 413 8.12 11.69 23.16
CA PRO A 413 8.24 13.09 23.55
C PRO A 413 7.29 13.40 24.71
N LEU A 414 7.70 14.28 25.63
CA LEU A 414 6.80 14.74 26.69
C LEU A 414 5.84 15.79 26.11
N PRO A 415 4.53 15.50 26.04
CA PRO A 415 3.57 16.51 25.59
C PRO A 415 3.56 17.67 26.58
N THR A 416 3.45 18.87 26.03
CA THR A 416 3.41 20.12 26.81
C THR A 416 2.10 20.84 26.54
N ASN A 417 1.55 21.45 27.58
CA ASN A 417 0.32 22.21 27.44
C ASN A 417 0.54 23.37 26.43
N PRO A 418 -0.33 23.53 25.41
CA PRO A 418 -0.09 24.46 24.31
C PRO A 418 -0.12 25.95 24.72
N SER A 419 -0.70 26.28 25.87
CA SER A 419 -0.79 27.65 26.37
C SER A 419 0.22 27.97 27.48
N THR A 420 0.56 26.99 28.32
CA THR A 420 1.41 27.18 29.50
C THR A 420 2.79 26.54 29.38
N HIS A 421 3.02 25.72 28.35
CA HIS A 421 4.23 24.91 28.12
C HIS A 421 4.62 23.98 29.28
N ALA A 422 3.73 23.76 30.25
CA ALA A 422 3.96 22.83 31.35
C ALA A 422 3.93 21.38 30.85
N ALA A 423 4.76 20.50 31.44
CA ALA A 423 4.79 19.08 31.11
C ALA A 423 3.48 18.40 31.53
N CYS A 424 2.92 17.58 30.63
CA CYS A 424 1.64 16.93 30.87
C CYS A 424 1.77 15.48 31.34
N PRO A 425 0.74 14.96 32.04
CA PRO A 425 0.69 13.55 32.43
C PRO A 425 0.71 12.63 31.19
N LYS A 426 1.24 11.42 31.37
CA LYS A 426 1.32 10.38 30.35
C LYS A 426 0.57 9.13 30.75
N ALA A 427 0.12 8.37 29.76
CA ALA A 427 -0.27 6.99 29.98
C ALA A 427 0.95 6.22 30.51
N THR A 428 0.73 5.28 31.44
CA THR A 428 1.79 4.42 31.95
C THR A 428 1.80 3.13 31.13
N GLU A 429 2.93 2.79 30.51
CA GLU A 429 3.13 1.48 29.88
C GLU A 429 3.93 0.58 30.83
N THR A 430 3.51 -0.67 30.97
CA THR A 430 4.25 -1.68 31.73
C THR A 430 4.40 -2.94 30.88
N ALA A 431 5.46 -3.72 31.08
CA ALA A 431 5.69 -4.96 30.32
C ALA A 431 4.52 -5.97 30.44
N GLU A 432 3.74 -5.89 31.53
CA GLU A 432 2.57 -6.75 31.78
C GLU A 432 1.28 -6.22 31.13
N ARG A 433 1.24 -4.94 30.74
CA ARG A 433 0.10 -4.27 30.09
C ARG A 433 0.63 -3.27 29.06
N PRO A 434 0.99 -3.73 27.85
CA PRO A 434 1.38 -2.84 26.76
C PRO A 434 0.20 -1.95 26.37
N TRP A 435 0.48 -0.81 25.77
CA TRP A 435 -0.60 0.05 25.28
C TRP A 435 -1.40 -0.64 24.18
N SER A 436 -2.72 -0.47 24.24
CA SER A 436 -3.58 -0.82 23.13
C SER A 436 -3.32 0.18 21.99
N ARG A 437 -3.15 -0.28 20.76
CA ARG A 437 -2.89 0.58 19.61
C ARG A 437 -4.19 1.24 19.13
N PHE A 438 -4.78 2.10 19.97
CA PHE A 438 -5.97 2.83 19.60
C PHE A 438 -5.67 3.77 18.43
N LYS A 439 -6.50 3.73 17.39
CA LYS A 439 -6.48 4.64 16.25
C LYS A 439 -7.51 5.76 16.40
N SER A 440 -8.59 5.53 17.17
CA SER A 440 -9.63 6.53 17.45
C SER A 440 -10.25 6.36 18.83
N VAL A 441 -11.06 7.34 19.24
CA VAL A 441 -11.93 7.25 20.42
C VAL A 441 -13.36 7.67 20.11
N GLU A 442 -14.33 6.96 20.69
CA GLU A 442 -15.73 7.35 20.76
C GLU A 442 -15.97 8.15 22.05
N ILE A 443 -16.52 9.36 21.92
CA ILE A 443 -16.79 10.29 23.01
C ILE A 443 -18.30 10.53 23.07
N VAL A 444 -18.92 10.17 24.19
CA VAL A 444 -20.33 10.49 24.46
C VAL A 444 -20.37 11.75 25.31
N LEU A 445 -21.11 12.77 24.88
CA LEU A 445 -21.22 14.04 25.60
C LEU A 445 -22.45 14.07 26.50
N ASN A 446 -22.38 14.87 27.58
CA ASN A 446 -23.53 15.22 28.42
C ASN A 446 -24.46 16.27 27.77
N ALA A 447 -24.18 16.67 26.54
CA ALA A 447 -24.97 17.63 25.77
C ALA A 447 -25.61 16.98 24.53
N LYS A 448 -26.78 17.50 24.12
CA LYS A 448 -27.49 17.07 22.90
C LYS A 448 -26.93 17.68 21.61
N LYS A 449 -26.00 18.63 21.73
CA LYS A 449 -25.31 19.30 20.63
C LYS A 449 -23.85 19.45 21.00
N LEU A 450 -22.98 19.45 19.99
CA LEU A 450 -21.56 19.71 20.16
C LEU A 450 -21.33 21.14 20.69
N PRO A 451 -20.69 21.33 21.86
CA PRO A 451 -20.33 22.65 22.36
C PRO A 451 -19.34 23.36 21.41
N GLY A 452 -19.47 24.68 21.26
CA GLY A 452 -18.60 25.47 20.38
C GLY A 452 -17.13 25.52 20.86
N ASP A 453 -16.91 25.27 22.15
CA ASP A 453 -15.63 25.20 22.85
C ASP A 453 -15.12 23.76 23.06
N PHE A 454 -15.72 22.78 22.37
CA PHE A 454 -15.37 21.37 22.56
C PHE A 454 -13.91 21.06 22.25
N LEU A 455 -13.38 21.54 21.11
CA LEU A 455 -11.97 21.33 20.75
C LEU A 455 -11.01 22.09 21.67
N GLU A 456 -11.45 23.20 22.26
CA GLU A 456 -10.69 23.91 23.28
C GLU A 456 -10.60 23.11 24.58
N THR A 457 -11.71 22.48 24.95
CA THR A 457 -11.80 21.59 26.11
C THR A 457 -10.87 20.38 25.93
N LEU A 458 -10.90 19.73 24.76
CA LEU A 458 -10.01 18.62 24.43
C LEU A 458 -8.53 19.04 24.39
N SER A 459 -8.25 20.23 23.85
CA SER A 459 -6.89 20.79 23.81
C SER A 459 -6.29 20.92 25.20
N ASN A 460 -7.07 21.40 26.17
CA ASN A 460 -6.65 21.50 27.56
C ASN A 460 -6.55 20.14 28.25
N LEU A 461 -7.50 19.24 27.99
CA LEU A 461 -7.57 17.92 28.62
C LEU A 461 -6.43 16.99 28.19
N LEU A 462 -6.09 17.02 26.90
CA LEU A 462 -5.10 16.12 26.29
C LEU A 462 -3.73 16.77 26.09
N CYS A 463 -3.62 18.08 26.34
CA CYS A 463 -2.44 18.89 26.09
C CYS A 463 -1.97 18.85 24.63
N LEU A 464 -2.90 18.98 23.70
CA LEU A 464 -2.62 18.98 22.26
C LEU A 464 -3.14 20.26 21.64
N ARG A 465 -2.53 20.70 20.53
CA ARG A 465 -3.04 21.86 19.78
C ARG A 465 -4.36 21.50 19.11
N ARG A 466 -5.21 22.51 18.90
CA ARG A 466 -6.51 22.30 18.23
C ARG A 466 -6.38 21.68 16.84
N SER A 467 -5.30 21.97 16.14
CA SER A 467 -4.99 21.43 14.81
C SER A 467 -4.71 19.93 14.79
N MET A 468 -4.42 19.31 15.94
CA MET A 468 -4.08 17.89 16.04
C MET A 468 -5.32 16.99 16.24
N PHE A 469 -6.51 17.60 16.32
CA PHE A 469 -7.77 16.89 16.52
C PHE A 469 -8.57 16.86 15.22
N THR A 470 -8.94 15.66 14.80
CA THR A 470 -9.84 15.46 13.67
C THR A 470 -11.13 14.84 14.16
N LEU A 471 -12.25 15.54 13.93
CA LEU A 471 -13.59 15.05 14.23
C LEU A 471 -14.09 14.22 13.06
N ALA A 472 -13.89 12.91 13.13
CA ALA A 472 -14.18 11.99 12.04
C ALA A 472 -15.68 11.82 11.79
N HIS A 473 -16.49 11.76 12.86
CA HIS A 473 -17.93 11.54 12.74
C HIS A 473 -18.72 12.10 13.94
N GLN A 474 -20.00 12.43 13.71
CA GLN A 474 -20.92 12.93 14.73
C GLN A 474 -22.29 12.28 14.57
N ARG A 475 -22.84 11.73 15.66
CA ARG A 475 -24.19 11.14 15.71
C ARG A 475 -24.90 11.44 17.01
N HIS A 476 -26.16 11.06 17.13
CA HIS A 476 -26.89 11.05 18.39
C HIS A 476 -27.10 9.61 18.86
N ASN A 477 -26.93 9.36 20.17
CA ASN A 477 -27.28 8.06 20.75
C ASN A 477 -28.80 7.93 20.95
N SER A 478 -29.26 6.78 21.44
CA SER A 478 -30.67 6.48 21.72
C SER A 478 -31.34 7.44 22.72
N GLU A 479 -30.56 8.10 23.58
CA GLU A 479 -31.00 9.11 24.54
C GLU A 479 -31.02 10.54 23.95
N GLY A 480 -30.58 10.70 22.71
CA GLY A 480 -30.46 11.97 22.00
C GLY A 480 -29.24 12.81 22.40
N MET A 481 -28.24 12.18 23.01
CA MET A 481 -26.97 12.80 23.41
C MET A 481 -26.00 12.78 22.24
N GLN A 482 -25.15 13.80 22.14
CA GLN A 482 -24.18 13.91 21.07
C GLN A 482 -23.04 12.90 21.29
N VAL A 483 -22.77 12.09 20.27
CA VAL A 483 -21.62 11.19 20.19
C VAL A 483 -20.68 11.73 19.12
N VAL A 484 -19.38 11.71 19.43
CA VAL A 484 -18.32 12.27 18.60
C VAL A 484 -17.19 11.27 18.49
N PHE A 485 -16.72 11.03 17.27
CA PHE A 485 -15.56 10.20 17.02
C PHE A 485 -14.35 11.08 16.73
N LEU A 486 -13.27 10.85 17.46
CA LEU A 486 -12.07 11.68 17.44
C LEU A 486 -10.85 10.84 17.06
N THR A 487 -10.06 11.35 16.13
CA THR A 487 -8.73 10.87 15.78
C THR A 487 -7.68 11.94 16.10
N LEU A 488 -6.43 11.52 16.31
CA LEU A 488 -5.32 12.41 16.66
C LEU A 488 -4.20 12.32 15.62
N SER A 489 -3.80 13.48 15.09
CA SER A 489 -2.69 13.62 14.13
C SER A 489 -1.48 14.23 14.82
N CYS A 490 -0.82 13.45 15.68
CA CYS A 490 0.40 13.90 16.39
C CYS A 490 1.67 13.87 15.51
N GLU A 491 1.64 13.16 14.37
CA GLU A 491 2.83 12.76 13.61
C GLU A 491 3.02 13.57 12.31
N GLU A 492 2.38 14.72 12.19
CA GLU A 492 2.11 15.45 10.94
C GLU A 492 3.32 16.15 10.27
N ASN A 493 4.56 15.70 10.47
CA ASN A 493 5.67 16.23 9.67
C ASN A 493 6.87 15.29 9.56
N ASN A 494 7.00 14.62 8.41
CA ASN A 494 8.22 13.89 8.01
C ASN A 494 9.47 14.80 7.87
N ASN A 495 9.30 16.12 7.92
CA ASN A 495 10.39 17.11 7.94
C ASN A 495 10.65 17.75 9.32
N ALA A 496 9.86 17.44 10.35
CA ALA A 496 10.10 17.95 11.69
C ALA A 496 11.15 17.09 12.39
N THR A 497 12.27 17.70 12.79
CA THR A 497 13.36 17.01 13.52
C THR A 497 12.96 16.54 14.93
N THR A 498 11.76 16.90 15.40
CA THR A 498 11.23 16.53 16.72
C THR A 498 9.73 16.20 16.63
N ARG A 499 9.35 14.95 16.96
CA ARG A 499 7.95 14.55 17.20
C ARG A 499 7.40 15.32 18.41
N GLU A 500 6.24 15.97 18.29
CA GLU A 500 5.64 16.75 19.40
C GLU A 500 4.88 15.85 20.40
N CYS A 501 4.21 14.80 19.93
CA CYS A 501 3.48 13.82 20.75
C CYS A 501 3.41 12.44 20.06
N SER A 502 2.86 11.43 20.73
CA SER A 502 2.50 10.13 20.15
C SER A 502 0.98 9.96 20.21
N SER A 503 0.34 9.73 19.06
CA SER A 503 -1.12 9.55 19.00
C SER A 503 -1.58 8.35 19.83
N ILE A 504 -0.86 7.23 19.75
CA ILE A 504 -1.14 6.01 20.54
C ILE A 504 -1.12 6.33 22.03
N GLU A 505 -0.07 7.00 22.50
CA GLU A 505 0.08 7.33 23.91
C GLU A 505 -1.02 8.29 24.38
N ARG A 506 -1.37 9.31 23.58
CA ARG A 506 -2.42 10.29 23.91
C ARG A 506 -3.82 9.68 23.94
N LEU A 507 -4.13 8.76 23.02
CA LEU A 507 -5.41 8.04 23.03
C LEU A 507 -5.52 7.12 24.24
N ASN A 508 -4.45 6.39 24.58
CA ASN A 508 -4.43 5.57 25.81
C ASN A 508 -4.58 6.44 27.06
N TYR A 509 -3.94 7.61 27.10
CA TYR A 509 -4.11 8.56 28.19
C TYR A 509 -5.58 8.99 28.31
N PHE A 510 -6.22 9.35 27.20
CA PHE A 510 -7.61 9.80 27.21
C PHE A 510 -8.57 8.72 27.73
N VAL A 511 -8.42 7.49 27.24
CA VAL A 511 -9.23 6.34 27.67
C VAL A 511 -8.99 5.99 29.14
N SER A 512 -7.78 6.27 29.66
CA SER A 512 -7.42 6.01 31.06
C SER A 512 -7.92 7.07 32.04
N LEU A 513 -8.50 8.18 31.57
CA LEU A 513 -8.98 9.24 32.44
C LEU A 513 -10.14 8.75 33.34
N PRO A 514 -10.16 9.12 34.62
CA PRO A 514 -11.24 8.74 35.52
C PRO A 514 -12.55 9.42 35.12
N PRO A 515 -13.72 8.75 35.29
CA PRO A 515 -15.02 9.31 34.94
C PRO A 515 -15.30 10.70 35.53
N SER A 516 -14.85 10.95 36.77
CA SER A 516 -15.01 12.25 37.42
C SER A 516 -14.32 13.40 36.68
N GLN A 517 -13.16 13.16 36.04
CA GLN A 517 -12.48 14.18 35.24
C GLN A 517 -13.15 14.39 33.88
N LEU A 518 -13.73 13.34 33.30
CA LEU A 518 -14.49 13.45 32.05
C LEU A 518 -15.79 14.23 32.26
N GLU A 519 -16.49 13.97 33.35
CA GLU A 519 -17.75 14.64 33.71
C GLU A 519 -17.57 16.16 33.90
N ASP A 520 -16.47 16.59 34.53
CA ASP A 520 -16.10 18.01 34.71
C ASP A 520 -15.94 18.76 33.38
N HIS A 521 -15.71 18.02 32.29
CA HIS A 521 -15.56 18.53 30.93
C HIS A 521 -16.78 18.23 30.02
N GLY A 522 -17.90 17.83 30.60
CA GLY A 522 -19.14 17.55 29.86
C GLY A 522 -19.07 16.28 29.00
N ILE A 523 -18.13 15.38 29.29
CA ILE A 523 -17.97 14.09 28.61
C ILE A 523 -18.53 13.00 29.54
N ALA A 524 -19.50 12.24 29.05
CA ALA A 524 -20.13 11.14 29.77
C ALA A 524 -19.24 9.89 29.78
N SER A 525 -18.63 9.56 28.65
CA SER A 525 -17.75 8.40 28.53
C SER A 525 -16.82 8.51 27.32
N VAL A 526 -15.67 7.84 27.41
CA VAL A 526 -14.70 7.70 26.32
C VAL A 526 -14.38 6.22 26.14
N ARG A 527 -14.45 5.73 24.90
CA ARG A 527 -14.08 4.35 24.55
C ARG A 527 -13.02 4.37 23.45
N GLY A 528 -11.89 3.72 23.70
CA GLY A 528 -10.83 3.55 22.70
C GLY A 528 -11.19 2.50 21.67
N SER A 529 -10.77 2.74 20.43
CA SER A 529 -10.94 1.83 19.30
C SER A 529 -9.60 1.61 18.59
N THR A 530 -9.29 0.35 18.29
CA THR A 530 -8.16 0.00 17.41
C THR A 530 -8.46 0.30 15.94
N ASP A 531 -9.73 0.51 15.62
CA ASP A 531 -10.19 0.93 14.30
C ASP A 531 -10.32 2.45 14.25
N ILE A 532 -10.07 3.07 13.09
CA ILE A 532 -10.21 4.52 12.87
C ILE A 532 -11.67 4.96 13.12
N LEU A 533 -12.62 4.02 13.05
CA LEU A 533 -14.03 4.21 13.38
C LEU A 533 -14.54 2.99 14.17
N ALA A 534 -14.78 3.14 15.48
CA ALA A 534 -15.58 2.16 16.22
C ALA A 534 -17.06 2.29 15.81
N VAL A 535 -17.49 1.52 14.83
CA VAL A 535 -18.91 1.28 14.61
C VAL A 535 -19.20 -0.12 15.11
N ASP A 536 -19.75 -0.21 16.31
CA ASP A 536 -20.40 -1.42 16.78
C ASP A 536 -21.90 -1.19 16.86
N ASP A 537 -22.62 -2.23 16.44
CA ASP A 537 -24.05 -2.32 16.14
C ASP A 537 -24.96 -1.95 17.32
N ASP A 538 -26.07 -1.23 17.02
CA ASP A 538 -27.35 -1.56 17.66
C ASP A 538 -28.59 -1.08 16.86
N GLU A 539 -29.64 -1.87 17.03
CA GLU A 539 -30.76 -2.14 16.14
C GLU A 539 -31.74 -1.01 15.77
N SER A 540 -32.26 -1.12 14.54
CA SER A 540 -33.68 -0.98 14.13
C SER A 540 -34.44 0.34 14.39
N GLN A 541 -34.82 1.03 13.30
CA GLN A 541 -36.21 1.48 13.16
C GLN A 541 -36.65 1.73 11.71
N LYS A 542 -37.48 0.82 11.21
CA LYS A 542 -38.46 1.07 10.14
C LYS A 542 -39.22 2.37 10.45
N ARG A 543 -39.26 3.33 9.54
CA ARG A 543 -40.35 4.32 9.50
C ARG A 543 -40.69 4.76 8.08
N GLY A 544 -42.00 4.75 7.84
CA GLY A 544 -42.60 4.74 6.51
C GLY A 544 -42.41 6.03 5.72
N THR A 545 -42.37 5.83 4.41
CA THR A 545 -42.43 6.82 3.35
C THR A 545 -43.67 7.70 3.47
N SER A 546 -43.47 8.99 3.77
CA SER A 546 -44.50 10.02 3.64
C SER A 546 -44.46 10.61 2.23
N ILE A 547 -45.52 10.34 1.46
CA ILE A 547 -45.77 10.74 0.07
C ILE A 547 -45.70 12.28 -0.14
N PHE A 548 -45.72 13.07 0.93
CA PHE A 548 -45.66 14.54 0.87
C PHE A 548 -44.26 15.08 0.50
N GLY A 549 -43.17 14.38 0.85
CA GLY A 549 -41.82 14.83 0.54
C GLY A 549 -41.48 14.78 -0.95
N LEU A 550 -42.04 13.79 -1.66
CA LEU A 550 -41.78 13.57 -3.09
C LEU A 550 -42.45 14.62 -3.98
N LEU A 551 -43.58 15.17 -3.53
CA LEU A 551 -44.29 16.27 -4.20
C LEU A 551 -43.57 17.62 -4.07
N VAL A 552 -42.93 17.87 -2.93
CA VAL A 552 -42.14 19.10 -2.73
C VAL A 552 -40.88 19.08 -3.59
N VAL A 553 -40.20 17.93 -3.68
CA VAL A 553 -38.99 17.77 -4.51
C VAL A 553 -39.28 17.99 -6.00
N PHE A 554 -40.41 17.47 -6.51
CA PHE A 554 -40.79 17.63 -7.92
C PHE A 554 -41.08 19.09 -8.32
N LEU A 555 -41.69 19.87 -7.42
CA LEU A 555 -41.97 21.29 -7.66
C LEU A 555 -40.69 22.15 -7.63
N SER A 556 -39.72 21.81 -6.77
CA SER A 556 -38.41 22.47 -6.77
C SER A 556 -37.58 22.17 -8.02
N ILE A 557 -37.64 20.95 -8.58
CA ILE A 557 -36.92 20.60 -9.81
C ILE A 557 -37.47 21.39 -11.02
N LEU A 558 -38.78 21.58 -11.11
CA LEU A 558 -39.40 22.37 -12.18
C LEU A 558 -39.06 23.87 -12.08
N ALA A 559 -38.97 24.42 -10.87
CA ALA A 559 -38.58 25.81 -10.65
C ALA A 559 -37.10 26.05 -11.00
N VAL A 560 -36.20 25.12 -10.62
CA VAL A 560 -34.77 25.19 -10.93
C VAL A 560 -34.51 25.03 -12.43
N GLY A 561 -35.24 24.13 -13.11
CA GLY A 561 -35.14 23.98 -14.56
C GLY A 561 -35.51 25.26 -15.33
N GLY A 562 -36.53 25.99 -14.88
CA GLY A 562 -36.91 27.28 -15.48
C GLY A 562 -35.85 28.37 -15.32
N ILE A 563 -35.14 28.39 -14.19
CA ILE A 563 -34.09 29.37 -13.89
C ILE A 563 -32.81 29.07 -14.70
N ILE A 564 -32.45 27.80 -14.88
CA ILE A 564 -31.27 27.40 -15.66
C ILE A 564 -31.43 27.78 -17.13
N VAL A 565 -32.60 27.57 -17.73
CA VAL A 565 -32.87 27.96 -19.13
C VAL A 565 -32.76 29.47 -19.31
N PHE A 566 -33.22 30.26 -18.33
CA PHE A 566 -33.11 31.72 -18.36
C PHE A 566 -31.65 32.21 -18.20
N LEU A 567 -30.85 31.55 -17.36
CA LEU A 567 -29.43 31.88 -17.14
C LEU A 567 -28.54 31.49 -18.32
N VAL A 568 -28.79 30.35 -18.96
CA VAL A 568 -28.05 29.89 -20.16
C VAL A 568 -28.27 30.83 -21.34
N SER A 569 -29.49 31.35 -21.53
CA SER A 569 -29.75 32.35 -22.58
C SER A 569 -29.04 33.69 -22.33
N ARG A 570 -28.71 34.02 -21.07
CA ARG A 570 -28.03 35.27 -20.71
C ARG A 570 -26.50 35.13 -20.68
N TYR A 571 -25.98 33.91 -20.53
CA TYR A 571 -24.54 33.60 -20.45
C TYR A 571 -23.84 33.62 -21.82
N HIS A 572 -24.58 33.56 -22.93
CA HIS A 572 -23.99 33.45 -24.26
C HIS A 572 -23.43 34.77 -24.85
N GLU A 573 -23.58 35.91 -24.17
CA GLU A 573 -23.41 37.23 -24.78
C GLU A 573 -22.08 37.96 -24.51
N ARG A 574 -21.16 37.46 -23.65
CA ARG A 574 -19.91 38.19 -23.36
C ARG A 574 -18.69 37.29 -23.11
N ARG A 575 -17.84 37.13 -24.12
CA ARG A 575 -16.41 36.80 -23.97
C ARG A 575 -15.59 37.84 -24.72
N HIS A 576 -14.56 38.43 -24.08
CA HIS A 576 -13.29 38.85 -24.70
C HIS A 576 -12.24 39.24 -23.61
N HIS A 577 -11.11 38.54 -23.66
CA HIS A 577 -9.73 38.83 -23.19
C HIS A 577 -9.34 38.88 -21.69
N PHE A 578 -8.21 38.20 -21.42
CA PHE A 578 -7.38 38.06 -20.21
C PHE A 578 -6.51 39.30 -19.92
N VAL A 579 -6.09 39.50 -18.66
CA VAL A 579 -4.68 39.73 -18.24
C VAL A 579 -4.51 39.35 -16.76
N GLN A 580 -3.41 38.65 -16.46
CA GLN A 580 -2.80 38.40 -15.16
C GLN A 580 -1.58 39.33 -15.02
N PHE A 581 -1.39 39.98 -13.87
CA PHE A 581 -0.11 40.48 -13.32
C PHE A 581 -0.31 40.43 -11.79
N GLY A 582 0.56 39.81 -10.99
CA GLY A 582 1.98 40.10 -10.85
C GLY A 582 2.12 40.82 -9.50
N LEU A 583 2.64 40.11 -8.49
CA LEU A 583 3.13 40.71 -7.26
C LEU A 583 4.30 41.63 -7.61
N ASP A 584 4.35 42.82 -7.02
CA ASP A 584 5.60 43.50 -6.73
C ASP A 584 5.57 43.96 -5.28
N ASP A 585 6.69 43.68 -4.64
CA ASP A 585 7.13 44.06 -3.30
C ASP A 585 7.05 45.58 -3.08
N ASP A 586 6.62 45.99 -1.88
CA ASP A 586 6.99 47.24 -1.16
C ASP A 586 5.97 47.54 -0.03
N GLU A 587 5.85 46.68 1.02
CA GLU A 587 5.22 47.10 2.30
C GLU A 587 5.52 46.18 3.50
N ILE A 588 6.70 45.55 3.54
CA ILE A 588 7.23 44.87 4.75
C ILE A 588 8.51 45.59 5.17
N ASP A 589 8.39 46.80 5.71
CA ASP A 589 9.49 47.41 6.48
C ASP A 589 9.05 48.30 7.67
N ASP A 590 7.76 48.32 8.05
CA ASP A 590 7.26 49.24 9.09
C ASP A 590 6.72 48.56 10.37
N MET A 591 6.95 47.26 10.59
CA MET A 591 6.37 46.55 11.75
C MET A 591 7.27 46.45 13.00
N TYR A 592 8.36 47.23 13.10
CA TYR A 592 9.12 47.42 14.34
C TYR A 592 9.67 48.85 14.48
N ASP A 593 8.87 49.76 15.05
CA ASP A 593 9.43 50.89 15.81
C ASP A 593 8.97 50.83 17.27
N PHE A 594 9.95 50.57 18.14
CA PHE A 594 9.86 50.66 19.60
C PHE A 594 10.07 52.13 19.98
N ASN A 595 8.99 52.92 20.12
CA ASN A 595 8.83 54.04 21.08
C ASN A 595 7.70 55.01 20.66
N ALA A 596 6.50 54.92 21.25
CA ALA A 596 5.70 56.09 21.65
C ALA A 596 4.40 55.69 22.37
N ALA A 597 4.06 56.44 23.43
CA ALA A 597 2.95 56.21 24.33
C ALA A 597 1.60 56.81 23.84
N ALA A 598 0.57 56.51 24.64
CA ALA A 598 -0.86 56.51 24.33
C ALA A 598 -1.56 57.88 24.25
N THR A 599 -2.64 57.97 23.45
CA THR A 599 -3.88 58.71 23.80
C THR A 599 -5.07 58.45 22.85
N SER A 600 -6.15 57.92 23.44
CA SER A 600 -7.56 58.39 23.41
C SER A 600 -8.40 58.62 22.14
N ALA A 601 -9.68 58.21 22.30
CA ALA A 601 -10.96 58.71 21.73
C ALA A 601 -11.53 57.96 20.51
N MET A 602 -12.60 57.17 20.70
CA MET A 602 -14.02 57.51 20.40
C MET A 602 -14.24 57.88 18.92
N ARG A 603 -15.15 57.27 18.15
CA ARG A 603 -16.61 57.23 18.37
C ARG A 603 -17.29 56.52 17.16
N ASN A 604 -18.33 55.71 17.43
CA ASN A 604 -19.61 55.43 16.72
C ASN A 604 -19.67 55.47 15.16
N GLN A 605 -20.41 54.63 14.43
CA GLN A 605 -21.79 54.17 14.66
C GLN A 605 -22.22 53.13 13.59
N TYR A 606 -23.10 52.22 13.99
CA TYR A 606 -23.88 51.16 13.29
C TYR A 606 -24.33 51.40 11.83
N ASP A 607 -24.34 50.32 11.00
CA ASP A 607 -25.60 49.69 10.56
C ASP A 607 -25.44 48.32 9.88
N VAL A 608 -26.55 47.57 9.85
CA VAL A 608 -26.73 46.12 9.71
C VAL A 608 -26.88 45.61 8.26
N VAL A 609 -26.12 44.53 7.95
CA VAL A 609 -26.34 43.31 7.11
C VAL A 609 -27.32 43.35 5.90
N PRO A 610 -26.90 42.80 4.74
CA PRO A 610 -27.53 41.57 4.23
C PRO A 610 -26.55 40.44 3.83
N GLN A 611 -27.00 39.24 4.16
CA GLN A 611 -26.51 37.89 3.85
C GLN A 611 -25.82 37.69 2.49
N ALA A 612 -24.65 37.05 2.54
CA ALA A 612 -24.11 36.25 1.45
C ALA A 612 -24.45 34.77 1.72
N GLU A 613 -25.17 34.13 0.80
CA GLU A 613 -25.20 32.66 0.63
C GLU A 613 -24.12 32.26 -0.41
N PRO A 614 -23.85 30.96 -0.60
CA PRO A 614 -22.84 30.19 0.09
C PRO A 614 -21.63 29.94 -0.83
N ILE A 615 -20.48 29.72 -0.23
CA ILE A 615 -19.30 29.24 -0.95
C ILE A 615 -19.59 27.79 -1.36
N CYS A 616 -19.60 27.52 -2.67
CA CYS A 616 -19.42 26.17 -3.18
C CYS A 616 -18.03 25.68 -2.71
N ILE A 617 -18.02 24.67 -1.85
CA ILE A 617 -16.80 23.94 -1.48
C ILE A 617 -16.43 23.09 -2.71
N SER A 618 -15.56 23.61 -3.56
CA SER A 618 -14.66 22.77 -4.35
C SER A 618 -13.50 22.37 -3.44
N ASN A 619 -13.11 21.10 -3.48
CA ASN A 619 -12.07 20.42 -2.70
C ASN A 619 -12.60 19.76 -1.43
N ALA A 620 -13.25 18.61 -1.60
CA ALA A 620 -13.27 17.59 -0.54
C ALA A 620 -12.01 16.74 -0.72
N ILE A 621 -11.14 16.78 0.28
CA ILE A 621 -9.97 15.91 0.40
C ILE A 621 -10.49 14.59 0.98
N ILE A 622 -10.22 13.47 0.30
CA ILE A 622 -10.29 12.15 0.92
C ILE A 622 -8.85 11.80 1.26
N GLU A 623 -8.54 11.82 2.55
CA GLU A 623 -7.30 11.25 3.06
C GLU A 623 -7.41 9.73 3.01
N ILE A 624 -6.43 9.10 2.38
CA ILE A 624 -6.10 7.70 2.60
C ILE A 624 -4.93 7.72 3.58
N GLU A 625 -5.15 7.38 4.84
CA GLU A 625 -4.11 7.26 5.86
C GLU A 625 -4.24 5.95 6.68
N ASP A 626 -3.12 5.23 6.72
CA ASP A 626 -2.50 4.29 7.69
C ASP A 626 -3.31 3.52 8.76
#